data_AF-A0A729G6Y3-F1
#
_entry.id   AF-A0A729G6Y3-F1
#
_cell.length_a   1.000
_cell.length_b   1.000
_cell.length_c   1.000
_cell.angle_alpha   90.00
_cell.angle_beta   90.00
_cell.angle_gamma   90.00
#
_symmetry.space_group_name_H-M   'P 1'
#
loop_
_entity.id
_entity.type
_entity.pdbx_description
1 polymer ?
#
loop_
_entity_poly.entity_id
_entity_poly.type
_entity_poly.pdbx_seq_one_letter_code
_entity_poly.pdbx_strand_id
1 'polypeptide(L)' 'MERELIVERTSAGLKVARSKDRISGRRPKLTPEQWAQAGRLIGAGVPRQKVAIIYDVGLSTLYRKFPATN' A
#
# COMPACT_ATOMS: atom_id res chain seq x y z
N MET A 1 -33.79 9.19 8.16
CA MET A 1 -34.27 7.81 8.34
C MET A 1 -33.79 6.84 7.25
N GLU A 2 -34.24 6.92 5.98
CA GLU A 2 -33.85 5.91 4.97
C GLU A 2 -32.34 5.86 4.69
N ARG A 3 -31.68 7.02 4.58
CA ARG A 3 -30.22 7.09 4.38
C ARG A 3 -29.45 6.46 5.54
N GLU A 4 -29.92 6.65 6.77
CA GLU A 4 -29.27 6.10 7.97
C GLU A 4 -29.36 4.57 7.98
N LEU A 5 -30.52 4.02 7.64
CA LEU A 5 -30.71 2.57 7.50
C LEU A 5 -29.82 1.96 6.41
N ILE A 6 -29.64 2.66 5.27
CA ILE A 6 -28.74 2.21 4.20
C ILE A 6 -27.27 2.25 4.66
N VAL A 7 -26.87 3.31 5.36
CA VAL A 7 -25.50 3.45 5.90
C VAL A 7 -25.22 2.36 6.95
N GLU A 8 -26.18 2.10 7.83
CA GLU A 8 -26.07 1.06 8.87
C GLU A 8 -25.91 -0.33 8.25
N ARG A 9 -26.77 -0.67 7.28
CA ARG A 9 -26.71 -1.95 6.57
C ARG A 9 -25.40 -2.13 5.81
N THR A 10 -24.93 -1.09 5.13
CA THR A 10 -23.67 -1.13 4.37
C THR A 10 -22.48 -1.30 5.31
N SER A 11 -22.47 -0.59 6.44
CA SER A 11 -21.42 -0.67 7.45
C SER A 11 -21.38 -2.07 8.10
N ALA A 12 -22.54 -2.65 8.39
CA ALA A 12 -22.64 -4.01 8.90
C ALA A 12 -22.08 -5.04 7.89
N GLY A 13 -22.44 -4.91 6.61
CA GLY A 13 -21.90 -5.78 5.54
C GLY A 13 -20.38 -5.66 5.38
N LEU A 14 -19.83 -4.44 5.43
CA LEU A 14 -18.39 -4.20 5.39
C LEU A 14 -17.67 -4.83 6.59
N LYS A 15 -18.28 -4.80 7.79
CA LYS A 15 -17.72 -5.42 9.00
C LYS A 15 -17.61 -6.93 8.85
N VAL A 16 -18.67 -7.59 8.35
CA VAL A 16 -18.68 -9.03 8.06
C VAL A 16 -17.66 -9.40 6.98
N ALA A 17 -17.49 -8.56 5.96
CA ALA A 17 -16.48 -8.80 4.93
C ALA A 17 -15.06 -8.69 5.50
N ARG A 18 -14.79 -7.69 6.34
CA ARG A 18 -13.49 -7.52 7.01
C ARG A 18 -13.18 -8.67 7.97
N SER A 19 -14.17 -9.23 8.68
CA SER A 19 -13.96 -10.39 9.56
C SER A 19 -13.65 -11.69 8.82
N LYS A 20 -13.85 -11.73 7.50
CA LYS A 20 -13.47 -12.84 6.61
C LYS A 20 -12.11 -12.59 5.93
N ASP A 21 -11.25 -11.78 6.56
CA ASP A 21 -9.92 -11.38 6.08
C ASP A 21 -9.90 -10.73 4.68
N ARG A 22 -11.04 -10.16 4.23
CA ARG A 22 -11.07 -9.42 2.98
C ARG A 22 -10.38 -8.07 3.14
N ILE A 23 -9.19 -7.94 2.56
CA ILE A 23 -8.47 -6.67 2.45
C ILE A 23 -9.21 -5.79 1.42
N SER A 24 -9.88 -4.74 1.89
CA SER A 24 -10.52 -3.74 1.03
C SER A 24 -9.54 -2.63 0.62
N GLY A 25 -9.89 -1.85 -0.41
CA GLY A 25 -9.10 -0.70 -0.85
C GLY A 25 -8.36 -0.96 -2.16
N ARG A 26 -7.44 -0.04 -2.50
CA ARG A 26 -6.63 -0.17 -3.72
C ARG A 26 -5.59 -1.28 -3.54
N ARG A 27 -5.54 -2.20 -4.50
CA ARG A 27 -4.51 -3.25 -4.51
C ARG A 27 -3.11 -2.63 -4.57
N PRO A 28 -2.13 -3.10 -3.77
CA PRO A 28 -0.75 -2.66 -3.88
C PRO A 28 -0.21 -2.89 -5.29
N LYS A 29 0.51 -1.90 -5.85
CA LYS A 29 1.15 -2.03 -7.17
C LYS A 29 2.33 -3.00 -7.14
N LEU A 30 3.08 -3.01 -6.04
CA LEU A 30 4.28 -3.83 -5.87
C LEU A 30 4.01 -5.03 -4.98
N THR A 31 4.59 -6.18 -5.35
CA THR A 31 4.55 -7.41 -4.55
C THR A 31 5.54 -7.33 -3.37
N PRO A 32 5.39 -8.17 -2.34
CA PRO A 32 6.33 -8.22 -1.21
C PRO A 32 7.79 -8.46 -1.65
N GLU A 33 7.99 -9.29 -2.67
CA GLU A 33 9.31 -9.64 -3.21
C GLU A 33 9.95 -8.44 -3.92
N GLN A 34 9.15 -7.68 -4.68
CA GLN A 34 9.59 -6.44 -5.32
C GLN A 34 9.98 -5.38 -4.28
N TRP A 35 9.24 -5.30 -3.16
CA TRP A 35 9.62 -4.43 -2.05
C TRP A 35 10.94 -4.86 -1.41
N ALA A 36 11.15 -6.15 -1.20
CA ALA A 36 12.41 -6.66 -0.66
C ALA A 36 13.58 -6.34 -1.60
N GLN A 37 13.40 -6.49 -2.91
CA GLN A 37 14.42 -6.13 -3.90
C GLN A 37 14.69 -4.63 -3.94
N ALA A 38 13.65 -3.78 -3.94
CA ALA A 38 13.80 -2.33 -3.87
C ALA A 38 14.57 -1.89 -2.62
N GLY A 39 14.28 -2.51 -1.46
CA GLY A 39 15.00 -2.28 -0.22
C GLY A 39 16.48 -2.64 -0.31
N ARG A 40 16.82 -3.79 -0.92
CA ARG A 40 18.22 -4.19 -1.16
C ARG A 40 18.96 -3.20 -2.05
N LEU A 41 18.33 -2.73 -3.13
CA LEU A 41 18.93 -1.74 -4.02
C LEU A 41 19.22 -0.41 -3.30
N ILE A 42 18.27 0.06 -2.49
CA ILE A 42 18.44 1.29 -1.70
C ILE A 42 19.55 1.10 -0.65
N GLY A 43 19.59 -0.05 0.03
CA GLY A 43 20.62 -0.38 1.01
C GLY A 43 22.03 -0.51 0.39
N ALA A 44 22.11 -0.97 -0.86
CA ALA A 44 23.35 -1.02 -1.63
C ALA A 44 23.81 0.36 -2.15
N GLY A 45 23.09 1.44 -1.83
CA GLY A 45 23.46 2.81 -2.22
C GLY A 45 22.92 3.24 -3.59
N VAL A 46 22.04 2.47 -4.22
CA VAL A 46 21.41 2.90 -5.49
C VAL A 46 20.52 4.12 -5.23
N PRO A 47 20.65 5.21 -6.03
CA PRO A 47 19.80 6.38 -5.89
C PRO A 47 18.31 6.01 -6.00
N ARG A 48 17.50 6.50 -5.05
CA ARG A 48 16.05 6.29 -5.01
C ARG A 48 15.35 6.71 -6.31
N GLN A 49 15.88 7.69 -7.03
CA GLN A 49 15.41 8.10 -8.36
C GLN A 49 15.50 6.97 -9.39
N LYS A 50 16.61 6.21 -9.42
CA LYS A 50 16.75 5.08 -10.33
C LYS A 50 15.81 3.94 -9.95
N VAL A 51 15.68 3.66 -8.65
CA VAL A 51 14.74 2.63 -8.14
C VAL A 51 13.29 2.99 -8.48
N ALA A 52 12.93 4.27 -8.39
CA ALA A 52 11.59 4.75 -8.75
C ALA A 52 11.25 4.51 -10.23
N ILE A 53 12.22 4.73 -11.12
CA ILE A 53 12.06 4.49 -12.56
C ILE A 53 11.89 2.99 -12.84
N ILE A 54 12.73 2.13 -12.22
CA ILE A 54 12.68 0.66 -12.43
C ILE A 54 11.31 0.09 -12.10
N TYR A 55 10.71 0.53 -11.00
CA TYR A 55 9.41 0.04 -10.52
C TYR A 55 8.22 0.89 -10.95
N ASP A 56 8.46 1.97 -11.71
CA ASP A 56 7.45 2.95 -12.12
C ASP A 56 6.62 3.45 -10.91
N VAL A 57 7.31 3.90 -9.87
CA VAL A 57 6.68 4.43 -8.64
C VAL A 57 7.17 5.85 -8.36
N GLY A 58 6.32 6.67 -7.73
CA GLY A 58 6.74 7.99 -7.29
C GLY A 58 7.80 7.91 -6.19
N LEU A 59 8.73 8.86 -6.15
CA LEU A 59 9.75 8.99 -5.10
C LEU A 59 9.15 8.98 -3.69
N SER A 60 8.01 9.62 -3.50
CA SER A 60 7.26 9.64 -2.23
C SER A 60 6.88 8.25 -1.74
N THR A 61 6.64 7.31 -2.66
CA THR A 61 6.32 5.91 -2.33
C THR A 61 7.54 5.19 -1.75
N LEU A 62 8.72 5.45 -2.32
CA LEU A 62 9.98 4.90 -1.80
C LEU A 62 10.36 5.53 -0.47
N TYR A 63 10.25 6.85 -0.30
CA TYR A 63 10.54 7.51 0.98
C TYR A 63 9.57 7.10 2.09
N ARG A 64 8.28 6.88 1.78
CA ARG A 64 7.31 6.38 2.75
C ARG A 64 7.64 4.97 3.24
N LYS A 65 8.17 4.11 2.36
CA LYS A 65 8.52 2.74 2.71
C LYS A 65 9.93 2.61 3.31
N PHE A 66 10.87 3.41 2.83
CA PHE A 66 12.29 3.41 3.18
C PHE A 66 12.72 4.86 3.52
N PRO A 67 12.42 5.34 4.74
CA PRO A 67 12.79 6.68 5.18
C PRO A 67 14.30 6.89 5.11
N ALA A 68 14.74 8.14 4.95
CA ALA A 68 16.16 8.49 4.88
C ALA A 68 16.81 8.60 6.27
N THR A 69 15.99 8.68 7.31
CA THR A 69 16.41 8.84 8.70
C THR A 69 15.96 7.61 9.48
N ASN A 70 16.84 7.11 10.35
CA ASN A 70 16.56 6.01 11.27
C ASN A 70 15.62 6.46 12.39
#